data_AF-A0A127B7Y8-F1
#
_entry.id   AF-A0A127B7Y8-F1
#
_cell.length_a   1.000
_cell.length_b   1.000
_cell.length_c   1.000
_cell.angle_alpha   90.00
_cell.angle_beta   90.00
_cell.angle_gamma   90.00
#
_symmetry.space_group_name_H-M   'P 1'
#
loop_
_entity.id
_entity.type
_entity.pdbx_description
1 polymer ?
#
loop_
_entity_poly.entity_id
_entity_poly.type
_entity_poly.pdbx_seq_one_letter_code
_entity_poly.pdbx_strand_id
1 'polypeptide(L)'
;MVDFSQILGIIVVAAILWFFLKVKEAEMSGELDEWKVAKRRKREIEMRIAEISEEIERKEAEVERTISEAEFRVKVDILMKLKMSQLKAICTALGLGCPSTRRKDELVEYMASKMSLDQVKEWAWKYKVASREQIGAFNKLKKSLLNELERFKAEKEAEIEELEKEMKEVEEKIKRRF
;
A
#
# COMPACT_ATOMS: atom_id res chain seq x y z
N MET A 1 2.04 -74.97 -18.01
CA MET A 1 1.27 -73.73 -17.77
C MET A 1 2.27 -72.66 -17.41
N VAL A 2 2.35 -71.57 -18.18
CA VAL A 2 3.20 -70.43 -17.82
C VAL A 2 2.54 -69.74 -16.64
N ASP A 3 3.30 -69.53 -15.56
CA ASP A 3 2.80 -68.98 -14.31
C ASP A 3 2.49 -67.49 -14.51
N PHE A 4 1.20 -67.12 -14.41
CA PHE A 4 0.72 -65.75 -14.59
C PHE A 4 1.43 -64.76 -13.66
N SER A 5 1.89 -65.25 -12.50
CA SER A 5 2.73 -64.51 -11.54
C SER A 5 4.03 -63.99 -12.16
N GLN A 6 4.70 -64.81 -12.98
CA GLN A 6 5.97 -64.45 -13.62
C GLN A 6 5.77 -63.42 -14.73
N ILE A 7 4.68 -63.53 -15.50
CA ILE A 7 4.33 -62.56 -16.55
C ILE A 7 4.02 -61.19 -15.93
N LEU A 8 3.25 -61.16 -14.84
CA LEU A 8 2.94 -59.92 -14.13
C LEU A 8 4.21 -59.26 -13.56
N GLY A 9 5.12 -60.06 -12.99
CA GLY A 9 6.40 -59.59 -12.48
C GLY A 9 7.26 -58.94 -13.57
N ILE A 10 7.31 -59.52 -14.76
CA ILE A 10 8.06 -58.97 -15.90
C ILE A 10 7.45 -57.65 -16.37
N ILE A 11 6.12 -57.55 -16.45
CA ILE A 11 5.43 -56.31 -16.86
C ILE A 11 5.67 -55.18 -15.86
N VAL A 12 5.60 -55.47 -14.55
CA VAL A 12 5.85 -54.48 -13.49
C VAL A 12 7.30 -53.99 -13.54
N VAL A 13 8.26 -54.91 -13.69
CA VAL A 13 9.68 -54.56 -13.80
C VAL A 13 9.96 -53.74 -15.07
N ALA A 14 9.33 -54.08 -16.20
CA ALA A 14 9.45 -53.31 -17.44
C ALA A 14 8.86 -51.89 -17.32
N ALA A 15 7.73 -51.73 -16.64
CA ALA A 15 7.12 -50.43 -16.40
C ALA A 15 8.00 -49.54 -15.50
N ILE A 16 8.59 -50.13 -14.45
CA ILE A 16 9.53 -49.43 -13.55
C ILE A 16 10.79 -49.03 -14.31
N LEU A 17 11.39 -49.93 -15.10
CA LEU A 17 12.56 -49.63 -15.93
C LEU A 17 12.29 -48.54 -16.96
N TRP A 18 11.13 -48.57 -17.62
CA TRP A 18 10.71 -47.53 -18.55
C TRP A 18 10.57 -46.17 -17.86
N PHE A 19 9.99 -46.15 -16.66
CA PHE A 19 9.90 -44.94 -15.84
C PHE A 19 11.28 -44.38 -15.50
N PHE A 20 12.22 -45.21 -15.05
CA PHE A 20 13.59 -44.77 -14.73
C PHE A 20 14.35 -44.28 -15.97
N LEU A 21 14.16 -44.91 -17.13
CA LEU A 21 14.72 -44.45 -18.40
C LEU A 21 14.17 -43.08 -18.79
N LYS A 22 12.86 -42.85 -18.62
CA LYS A 22 12.24 -41.55 -18.87
C LYS A 22 12.73 -40.46 -17.92
N VAL A 23 12.92 -40.79 -16.64
CA VAL A 23 13.51 -39.86 -15.66
C VAL A 23 14.95 -39.50 -16.05
N LYS A 24 15.77 -40.49 -16.46
CA LYS A 24 17.14 -40.22 -16.92
C LYS A 24 17.21 -39.42 -18.23
N GLU A 25 16.31 -39.67 -19.18
CA GLU A 25 16.20 -38.85 -20.39
C GLU A 25 15.89 -37.38 -20.03
N ALA A 26 14.97 -37.15 -19.09
CA ALA A 26 14.60 -35.81 -18.62
C ALA A 26 15.68 -35.11 -17.77
N GLU A 27 16.53 -35.87 -17.10
CA GLU A 27 17.72 -35.34 -16.40
C GLU A 27 18.84 -34.99 -17.38
N MET A 28 19.08 -35.80 -18.41
CA MET A 28 20.11 -35.54 -19.41
C MET A 28 19.73 -34.46 -20.42
N SER A 29 18.43 -34.19 -20.62
CA SER A 29 17.94 -33.12 -21.49
C SER A 29 18.04 -31.71 -20.87
N GLY A 30 18.39 -31.58 -19.58
CA GLY A 30 18.39 -30.29 -18.86
C GLY A 30 16.99 -29.77 -18.50
N GLU A 31 15.94 -30.48 -18.90
CA GLU A 31 14.54 -30.06 -18.76
C GLU A 31 14.10 -30.00 -17.29
N LEU A 32 14.63 -30.86 -16.40
CA LEU A 32 14.31 -30.80 -14.97
C LEU A 32 14.81 -29.50 -14.31
N ASP A 33 15.91 -28.93 -14.82
CA ASP A 33 16.47 -27.68 -14.31
C ASP A 33 15.70 -26.46 -14.85
N GLU A 34 15.24 -26.48 -16.09
CA GLU A 34 14.41 -25.41 -16.67
C GLU A 34 13.07 -25.22 -15.91
N TRP A 35 12.43 -26.31 -15.46
CA TRP A 35 11.20 -26.19 -14.66
C TRP A 35 11.45 -25.66 -13.26
N LYS A 36 12.55 -26.06 -12.62
CA LYS A 36 12.96 -25.48 -11.33
C LYS A 36 13.24 -23.98 -11.48
N VAL A 37 13.87 -23.57 -12.58
CA VAL A 37 14.15 -22.17 -12.90
C VAL A 37 12.85 -21.38 -13.14
N ALA A 38 11.92 -21.90 -13.96
CA ALA A 38 10.63 -21.25 -14.20
C ALA A 38 9.81 -21.07 -12.91
N LYS A 39 9.79 -22.09 -12.05
CA LYS A 39 9.10 -22.03 -10.75
C LYS A 39 9.75 -21.02 -9.79
N ARG A 40 11.07 -20.90 -9.79
CA ARG A 40 11.78 -19.85 -9.03
C ARG A 40 11.46 -18.47 -9.58
N ARG A 41 11.51 -18.28 -10.90
CA ARG A 41 11.21 -17.01 -11.55
C ARG A 41 9.80 -16.53 -11.24
N LYS A 42 8.80 -17.42 -11.27
CA LYS A 42 7.43 -17.10 -10.85
C LYS A 42 7.39 -16.56 -9.41
N ARG A 43 8.07 -17.23 -8.47
CA ARG A 43 8.14 -16.77 -7.07
C ARG A 43 8.84 -15.43 -6.91
N GLU A 44 9.91 -15.19 -7.66
CA GLU A 44 10.61 -13.90 -7.68
C GLU A 44 9.67 -12.77 -8.14
N ILE A 45 8.88 -13.03 -9.18
CA ILE A 45 7.88 -12.08 -9.67
C ILE A 45 6.78 -11.85 -8.63
N GLU A 46 6.24 -12.91 -8.01
CA GLU A 46 5.23 -12.80 -6.94
C GLU A 46 5.77 -11.97 -5.75
N MET A 47 7.01 -12.21 -5.32
CA MET A 47 7.66 -11.43 -4.28
C MET A 47 7.81 -9.96 -4.70
N ARG A 48 8.24 -9.70 -5.93
CA ARG A 48 8.41 -8.33 -6.43
C ARG A 48 7.08 -7.56 -6.47
N ILE A 49 5.99 -8.20 -6.90
CA ILE A 49 4.65 -7.59 -6.88
C ILE A 49 4.23 -7.27 -5.45
N ALA A 50 4.47 -8.16 -4.50
CA ALA A 50 4.19 -7.92 -3.08
C ALA A 50 5.02 -6.75 -2.52
N GLU A 51 6.31 -6.68 -2.84
CA GLU A 51 7.18 -5.56 -2.45
C GLU A 51 6.67 -4.22 -3.00
N ILE A 52 6.27 -4.18 -4.28
CA ILE A 52 5.74 -2.96 -4.90
C ILE A 52 4.42 -2.55 -4.24
N SER A 53 3.56 -3.51 -3.91
CA SER A 53 2.31 -3.22 -3.19
C SER A 53 2.60 -2.60 -1.81
N GLU A 54 3.59 -3.11 -1.09
CA GLU A 54 4.04 -2.54 0.19
C GLU A 54 4.68 -1.15 0.00
N GLU A 55 5.43 -0.92 -1.09
CA GLU A 55 5.94 0.42 -1.46
C GLU A 55 4.80 1.43 -1.64
N ILE A 56 3.71 1.03 -2.31
CA ILE A 56 2.50 1.87 -2.48
C ILE A 56 1.87 2.19 -1.13
N GLU A 57 1.57 1.19 -0.31
CA GLU A 57 0.93 1.39 0.99
C GLU A 57 1.76 2.28 1.92
N ARG A 58 3.08 2.08 1.96
CA ARG A 58 3.99 2.94 2.74
C ARG A 58 3.94 4.38 2.25
N LYS A 59 3.88 4.59 0.93
CA LYS A 59 3.82 5.94 0.36
C LYS A 59 2.49 6.63 0.63
N GLU A 60 1.38 5.89 0.56
CA GLU A 60 0.05 6.39 0.92
C GLU A 60 0.02 6.83 2.39
N ALA A 61 0.49 5.98 3.30
CA ALA A 61 0.55 6.28 4.73
C ALA A 61 1.43 7.51 5.02
N GLU A 62 2.56 7.65 4.34
CA GLU A 62 3.44 8.82 4.46
C GLU A 62 2.73 10.12 4.03
N VAL A 63 2.03 10.08 2.88
CA VAL A 63 1.30 11.24 2.34
C VAL A 63 0.12 11.60 3.26
N GLU A 64 -0.65 10.61 3.72
CA GLU A 64 -1.75 10.83 4.65
C GLU A 64 -1.26 11.46 5.96
N ARG A 65 -0.18 10.92 6.55
CA ARG A 65 0.43 11.48 7.75
C ARG A 65 0.88 12.92 7.53
N THR A 66 1.54 13.20 6.41
CA THR A 66 2.03 14.54 6.06
C THR A 66 0.88 15.54 5.92
N ILE A 67 -0.20 15.15 5.24
CA ILE A 67 -1.40 15.98 5.09
C ILE A 67 -2.05 16.23 6.46
N SER A 68 -2.18 15.19 7.28
CA SER A 68 -2.78 15.28 8.63
C SER A 68 -1.99 16.21 9.55
N GLU A 69 -0.66 16.05 9.59
CA GLU A 69 0.24 16.92 10.36
C GLU A 69 0.19 18.37 9.86
N ALA A 70 0.18 18.58 8.54
CA ALA A 70 0.06 19.91 7.95
C ALA A 70 -1.31 20.55 8.26
N GLU A 71 -2.40 19.79 8.18
CA GLU A 71 -3.74 20.28 8.53
C GLU A 71 -3.79 20.70 10.00
N PHE A 72 -3.25 19.87 10.90
CA PHE A 72 -3.18 20.19 12.33
C PHE A 72 -2.41 21.49 12.57
N ARG A 73 -1.24 21.66 11.96
CA ARG A 73 -0.43 22.89 12.08
C ARG A 73 -1.19 24.12 11.58
N VAL A 74 -1.87 24.02 10.44
CA VAL A 74 -2.67 25.13 9.88
C VAL A 74 -3.82 25.50 10.82
N LYS A 75 -4.49 24.50 11.42
CA LYS A 75 -5.53 24.74 12.43
C LYS A 75 -4.95 25.46 13.66
N VAL A 76 -3.82 25.00 14.17
CA VAL A 76 -3.09 25.64 15.29
C VAL A 76 -2.75 27.08 14.94
N ASP A 77 -2.14 27.35 13.79
CA ASP A 77 -1.72 28.69 13.36
C ASP A 77 -2.89 29.67 13.27
N ILE A 78 -4.05 29.22 12.78
CA ILE A 78 -5.25 30.05 12.69
C ILE A 78 -5.84 30.30 14.08
N LEU A 79 -6.02 29.24 14.88
CA LEU A 79 -6.59 29.33 16.23
C LEU A 79 -5.70 30.14 17.18
N MET A 80 -4.38 30.11 17.00
CA MET A 80 -3.43 30.89 17.79
C MET A 80 -3.60 32.40 17.59
N LYS A 81 -4.23 32.86 16.51
CA LYS A 81 -4.55 34.29 16.32
C LYS A 81 -5.75 34.76 17.15
N LEU A 82 -6.56 33.83 17.68
CA LEU A 82 -7.73 34.17 18.50
C LEU A 82 -7.34 34.47 19.95
N LYS A 83 -8.16 35.26 20.63
CA LYS A 83 -8.04 35.53 22.08
C LYS A 83 -8.51 34.31 22.87
N MET A 84 -7.97 34.12 24.08
CA MET A 84 -8.36 33.03 24.99
C MET A 84 -9.88 32.99 25.25
N SER A 85 -10.52 34.16 25.42
CA SER A 85 -11.97 34.25 25.60
C SER A 85 -12.76 33.80 24.36
N GLN A 86 -12.25 34.08 23.16
CA GLN A 86 -12.88 33.63 21.90
C GLN A 86 -12.75 32.11 21.76
N LEU A 87 -11.57 31.54 22.03
CA LEU A 87 -11.35 30.09 22.01
C LEU A 87 -12.29 29.34 22.97
N LYS A 88 -12.46 29.86 24.19
CA LYS A 88 -13.42 29.30 25.16
C LYS A 88 -14.87 29.40 24.67
N ALA A 89 -15.26 30.52 24.08
CA ALA A 89 -16.60 30.69 23.51
C ALA A 89 -16.86 29.70 22.36
N ILE A 90 -15.86 29.45 21.51
CA ILE A 90 -15.95 28.44 20.44
C ILE A 90 -16.11 27.04 21.04
N CYS A 91 -15.30 26.66 22.03
CA CYS A 91 -15.42 25.36 22.69
C CYS A 91 -16.82 25.13 23.27
N THR A 92 -17.39 26.14 23.91
CA THR A 92 -18.75 26.07 24.44
C THR A 92 -19.79 25.97 23.32
N ALA A 93 -19.66 26.78 22.26
CA ALA A 93 -20.59 26.78 21.14
C ALA A 93 -20.61 25.45 20.36
N LEU A 94 -19.45 24.78 20.27
CA LEU A 94 -19.30 23.49 19.61
C LEU A 94 -19.49 22.29 20.56
N GLY A 95 -19.75 22.51 21.85
CA GLY A 95 -19.94 21.44 22.83
C GLY A 95 -18.70 20.57 23.07
N LEU A 96 -17.48 21.10 22.83
CA LEU A 96 -16.23 20.33 22.82
C LEU A 96 -15.68 19.97 24.22
N GLY A 97 -16.37 20.33 25.31
CA GLY A 97 -15.87 20.14 26.67
C GLY A 97 -14.56 20.91 26.92
N CYS A 98 -14.63 22.25 26.96
CA CYS A 98 -13.46 23.12 27.04
C CYS A 98 -12.54 22.75 28.22
N PRO A 99 -11.27 22.39 28.00
CA PRO A 99 -10.32 22.13 29.07
C PRO A 99 -10.20 23.33 30.00
N SER A 100 -10.15 23.08 31.31
CA SER A 100 -9.87 24.10 32.32
C SER A 100 -8.37 24.40 32.38
N THR A 101 -7.81 24.89 31.27
CA THR A 101 -6.42 25.33 31.19
C THR A 101 -6.30 26.85 31.20
N ARG A 102 -5.18 27.34 31.77
CA ARG A 102 -4.75 28.74 31.68
C ARG A 102 -3.80 28.96 30.50
N ARG A 103 -3.29 27.89 29.90
CA ARG A 103 -2.35 27.90 28.77
C ARG A 103 -3.10 27.92 27.45
N LYS A 104 -2.82 28.92 26.62
CA LYS A 104 -3.53 29.15 25.36
C LYS A 104 -3.16 28.11 24.30
N ASP A 105 -1.89 27.77 24.24
CA ASP A 105 -1.33 26.72 23.38
C ASP A 105 -2.01 25.36 23.61
N GLU A 106 -2.15 24.94 24.88
CA GLU A 106 -2.86 23.69 25.20
C GLU A 106 -4.32 23.69 24.73
N LEU A 107 -5.03 24.82 24.88
CA LEU A 107 -6.39 24.95 24.40
C LEU A 107 -6.46 24.93 22.86
N VAL A 108 -5.51 25.58 22.20
CA VAL A 108 -5.42 25.61 20.72
C VAL A 108 -5.16 24.22 20.16
N GLU A 109 -4.19 23.48 20.72
CA GLU A 109 -3.88 22.12 20.29
C GLU A 109 -5.08 21.18 20.52
N TYR A 110 -5.73 21.28 21.68
CA TYR A 110 -6.96 20.53 21.95
C TYR A 110 -8.03 20.82 20.90
N MET A 111 -8.32 22.10 20.62
CA MET A 111 -9.30 22.49 19.62
C MET A 111 -8.91 22.03 18.21
N ALA A 112 -7.64 22.17 17.82
CA ALA A 112 -7.14 21.70 16.53
C ALA A 112 -7.30 20.19 16.34
N SER A 113 -7.22 19.40 17.42
CA SER A 113 -7.46 17.94 17.38
C SER A 113 -8.94 17.56 17.24
N LYS A 114 -9.86 18.46 17.64
CA LYS A 114 -11.32 18.19 17.65
C LYS A 114 -12.07 18.83 16.50
N MET A 115 -11.52 19.88 15.90
CA MET A 115 -12.17 20.65 14.85
C MET A 115 -11.66 20.25 13.46
N SER A 116 -12.57 20.26 12.48
CA SER A 116 -12.19 20.23 11.08
C SER A 116 -11.63 21.58 10.62
N LEU A 117 -10.84 21.58 9.55
CA LEU A 117 -10.31 22.82 8.98
C LEU A 117 -11.43 23.78 8.54
N ASP A 118 -12.57 23.26 8.07
CA ASP A 118 -13.73 24.07 7.68
C ASP A 118 -14.38 24.78 8.88
N GLN A 119 -14.52 24.08 10.01
CA GLN A 119 -14.99 24.71 11.24
C GLN A 119 -14.03 25.82 11.69
N VAL A 120 -12.72 25.56 11.65
CA VAL A 120 -11.70 26.58 11.98
C VAL A 120 -11.80 27.79 11.04
N LYS A 121 -12.00 27.56 9.74
CA LYS A 121 -12.20 28.60 8.73
C LYS A 121 -13.43 29.47 9.02
N GLU A 122 -14.56 28.85 9.36
CA GLU A 122 -15.80 29.54 9.69
C GLU A 122 -15.63 30.46 10.91
N TRP A 123 -15.04 29.94 11.99
CA TRP A 123 -14.80 30.72 13.20
C TRP A 123 -13.76 31.82 13.00
N ALA A 124 -12.71 31.55 12.21
CA ALA A 124 -11.75 32.58 11.82
C ALA A 124 -12.43 33.73 11.07
N TRP A 125 -13.33 33.42 10.14
CA TRP A 125 -14.11 34.44 9.43
C TRP A 125 -15.01 35.24 10.37
N LYS A 126 -15.74 34.56 11.27
CA LYS A 126 -16.63 35.21 12.26
C LYS A 126 -15.87 36.18 13.18
N TYR A 127 -14.64 35.85 13.55
CA TYR A 127 -13.78 36.72 14.36
C TYR A 127 -12.85 37.63 13.54
N LYS A 128 -13.04 37.71 12.22
CA LYS A 128 -12.27 38.56 11.29
C LYS A 128 -10.75 38.29 11.34
N VAL A 129 -10.36 37.04 11.58
CA VAL A 129 -8.98 36.57 11.55
C VAL A 129 -8.60 36.18 10.12
N ALA A 130 -7.46 36.69 9.65
CA ALA A 130 -6.91 36.29 8.35
C ALA A 130 -6.44 34.82 8.37
N SER A 131 -7.12 33.98 7.60
CA SER A 131 -6.84 32.54 7.42
C SER A 131 -6.72 32.10 5.96
N ARG A 132 -7.11 32.96 5.01
CA ARG A 132 -7.21 32.63 3.58
C ARG A 132 -5.88 32.17 2.99
N GLU A 133 -4.79 32.83 3.36
CA GLU A 133 -3.45 32.52 2.85
C GLU A 133 -2.98 31.15 3.35
N GLN A 134 -3.09 30.87 4.65
CA GLN A 134 -2.65 29.58 5.22
C GLN A 134 -3.48 28.41 4.70
N ILE A 135 -4.80 28.58 4.59
CA ILE A 135 -5.68 27.56 3.99
C ILE A 135 -5.35 27.38 2.50
N GLY A 136 -5.05 28.46 1.78
CA GLY A 136 -4.64 28.41 0.38
C GLY A 136 -3.32 27.65 0.18
N ALA A 137 -2.33 27.91 1.04
CA ALA A 137 -1.05 27.21 1.03
C ALA A 137 -1.23 25.71 1.34
N PHE A 138 -2.03 25.38 2.36
CA PHE A 138 -2.36 23.99 2.70
C PHE A 138 -3.04 23.26 1.53
N ASN A 139 -4.05 23.87 0.90
CA ASN A 139 -4.76 23.25 -0.22
C ASN A 139 -3.83 23.01 -1.42
N LYS A 140 -2.88 23.91 -1.67
CA LYS A 140 -1.85 23.71 -2.70
C LYS A 140 -0.92 22.53 -2.36
N LEU A 141 -0.45 22.47 -1.12
CA LEU A 141 0.37 21.37 -0.62
C LEU A 141 -0.37 20.03 -0.74
N LYS A 142 -1.59 19.96 -0.21
CA LYS A 142 -2.45 18.77 -0.29
C LYS A 142 -2.63 18.31 -1.73
N LYS A 143 -2.91 19.23 -2.65
CA LYS A 143 -3.03 18.90 -4.07
C LYS A 143 -1.72 18.40 -4.68
N SER A 144 -0.58 19.02 -4.36
CA SER A 144 0.73 18.57 -4.85
C SER A 144 1.03 17.13 -4.42
N LEU A 145 0.88 16.85 -3.12
CA LEU A 145 1.17 15.53 -2.55
C LEU A 145 0.25 14.44 -3.13
N LEU A 146 -1.04 14.72 -3.30
CA LEU A 146 -1.97 13.77 -3.90
C LEU A 146 -1.65 13.51 -5.38
N ASN A 147 -1.27 14.54 -6.14
CA ASN A 147 -0.85 14.38 -7.53
C ASN A 147 0.45 13.57 -7.65
N GLU A 148 1.40 13.78 -6.74
CA GLU A 148 2.65 13.02 -6.69
C GLU A 148 2.39 11.55 -6.34
N LEU A 149 1.50 11.29 -5.38
CA LEU A 149 1.06 9.94 -5.02
C LEU A 149 0.38 9.23 -6.20
N GLU A 150 -0.52 9.91 -6.91
CA GLU A 150 -1.19 9.34 -8.07
C GLU A 150 -0.21 8.95 -9.17
N ARG A 151 0.80 9.80 -9.45
CA ARG A 151 1.87 9.46 -10.40
C ARG A 151 2.70 8.28 -9.95
N PHE A 152 3.07 8.22 -8.67
CA PHE A 152 3.82 7.11 -8.11
C PHE A 152 3.03 5.80 -8.21
N LYS A 153 1.73 5.81 -7.87
CA LYS A 153 0.87 4.64 -8.00
C LYS A 153 0.76 4.19 -9.46
N ALA A 154 0.55 5.10 -10.40
CA ALA A 154 0.48 4.77 -11.82
C ALA A 154 1.78 4.13 -12.35
N GLU A 155 2.94 4.64 -11.94
CA GLU A 155 4.24 4.05 -12.29
C GLU A 155 4.38 2.62 -11.74
N LYS A 156 3.99 2.40 -10.48
CA LYS A 156 4.09 1.10 -9.80
C LYS A 156 3.05 0.08 -10.26
N GLU A 157 1.84 0.52 -10.55
CA GLU A 157 0.80 -0.33 -11.14
C GLU A 157 1.19 -0.78 -12.55
N ALA A 158 1.85 0.08 -13.34
CA ALA A 158 2.42 -0.32 -14.62
C ALA A 158 3.57 -1.35 -14.47
N GLU A 159 4.44 -1.18 -13.46
CA GLU A 159 5.47 -2.18 -13.12
C GLU A 159 4.84 -3.54 -12.76
N ILE A 160 3.76 -3.54 -11.97
CA ILE A 160 3.00 -4.76 -11.64
C ILE A 160 2.39 -5.39 -12.91
N GLU A 161 1.79 -4.60 -13.80
CA GLU A 161 1.18 -5.13 -15.02
C GLU A 161 2.18 -5.86 -15.91
N GLU A 162 3.38 -5.30 -16.08
CA GLU A 162 4.46 -5.95 -16.83
C GLU A 162 4.95 -7.23 -16.15
N LEU A 163 5.10 -7.21 -14.82
CA LEU A 163 5.44 -8.39 -14.04
C LEU A 163 4.37 -9.49 -14.15
N GLU A 164 3.09 -9.14 -14.16
CA GLU A 164 2.00 -10.09 -14.36
C GLU A 164 2.01 -10.70 -15.76
N LYS A 165 2.40 -9.92 -16.79
CA LYS A 165 2.61 -10.45 -18.15
C LYS A 165 3.77 -11.44 -18.17
N GLU A 166 4.92 -11.09 -17.59
CA GLU A 166 6.07 -12.01 -17.44
C GLU A 166 5.65 -13.29 -16.71
N MET A 167 4.86 -13.17 -15.64
CA MET A 167 4.37 -14.31 -14.87
C MET A 167 3.50 -15.22 -15.73
N LYS A 168 2.58 -14.67 -16.54
CA LYS A 168 1.73 -15.45 -17.46
C LYS A 168 2.56 -16.20 -18.49
N GLU A 169 3.59 -15.59 -19.06
CA GLU A 169 4.49 -16.28 -20.00
C GLU A 169 5.24 -17.44 -19.33
N VAL A 170 5.70 -17.24 -18.09
CA VAL A 170 6.33 -18.30 -17.29
C VAL A 170 5.33 -19.42 -17.00
N GLU A 171 4.08 -19.10 -16.67
CA GLU A 171 3.03 -20.10 -16.45
C GLU A 171 2.68 -20.88 -17.71
N GLU A 172 2.61 -20.23 -18.87
CA GLU A 172 2.37 -20.91 -20.14
C GLU A 172 3.49 -21.89 -20.50
N LYS A 173 4.77 -21.49 -20.27
CA LYS A 173 5.91 -22.40 -20.44
C LYS A 173 5.81 -23.62 -19.52
N ILE A 174 5.33 -23.44 -18.29
CA ILE A 174 5.08 -24.55 -17.37
C ILE A 174 3.91 -25.42 -17.85
N LYS A 175 2.81 -24.82 -18.35
CA LYS A 175 1.62 -25.55 -18.82
C LYS A 175 1.85 -26.36 -20.08
N ARG A 176 2.59 -25.85 -21.08
CA ARG A 176 2.89 -26.58 -22.32
C ARG A 176 3.67 -27.89 -22.10
N ARG A 177 4.18 -28.12 -20.89
CA ARG A 177 4.89 -29.34 -20.50
C ARG A 177 3.98 -30.47 -19.98
N PHE A 178 2.77 -30.15 -19.51
CA PHE A 178 1.79 -31.12 -19.00
C PHE A 178 0.65 -31.30 -20.00
#